data_AF-A0A3D2GFK3-F1
#
_entry.id   AF-A0A3D2GFK3-F1
#
_cell.length_a   1.000
_cell.length_b   1.000
_cell.length_c   1.000
_cell.angle_alpha   90.00
_cell.angle_beta   90.00
_cell.angle_gamma   90.00
#
_symmetry.space_group_name_H-M   'P 1'
#
loop_
_entity.id
_entity.type
_entity.pdbx_description
1 polymer ?
#
loop_
_entity_poly.entity_id
_entity_poly.type
_entity_poly.pdbx_seq_one_letter_code
_entity_poly.pdbx_strand_id
1 'polypeptide(L)'
;MNAALLLALTLIFNAVTVAADPALSSSDEKNYQTMQKALYGILGSLQEAREEFPQLAGIDSATIKMDGLRDAGRIRLDYEKGVLKEDMAGPTFAEGGCDIVVQIEYPATQADIEMRPRLNGILFSLDDEKSYAVWSLVRVEENEGGKAFKARANTIISYHLRLMHAKLKGIIK
;
A
#
# COMPACT_ATOMS: atom_id res chain seq x y z
N MET A 1 -42.63 30.71 47.59
CA MET A 1 -43.34 30.90 46.30
C MET A 1 -43.17 32.35 45.91
N ASN A 2 -42.71 32.78 44.73
CA ASN A 2 -42.04 32.15 43.57
C ASN A 2 -41.00 33.20 43.08
N ALA A 3 -39.73 32.90 42.85
CA ALA A 3 -39.20 32.17 41.69
C ALA A 3 -39.41 32.90 40.33
N ALA A 4 -38.66 33.99 40.13
CA ALA A 4 -38.47 34.78 38.89
C ALA A 4 -37.38 35.84 39.16
N LEU A 5 -36.61 36.41 38.24
CA LEU A 5 -36.07 36.03 36.92
C LEU A 5 -35.01 37.13 36.58
N LEU A 6 -33.82 36.94 36.02
CA LEU A 6 -33.08 35.79 35.45
C LEU A 6 -31.59 35.94 35.86
N LEU A 7 -30.77 34.87 35.82
CA LEU A 7 -29.29 35.04 35.81
C LEU A 7 -28.80 35.33 34.39
N ALA A 8 -27.87 36.27 34.24
CA ALA A 8 -27.18 36.54 32.98
C ALA A 8 -26.18 35.41 32.69
N LEU A 9 -26.65 34.33 32.05
CA LEU A 9 -25.78 33.29 31.53
C LEU A 9 -25.25 33.72 30.16
N THR A 10 -24.05 34.32 30.15
CA THR A 10 -23.30 34.56 28.92
C THR A 10 -22.98 33.22 28.25
N LEU A 11 -23.81 32.85 27.28
CA LEU A 11 -23.52 31.80 26.32
C LEU A 11 -22.27 32.20 25.51
N ILE A 12 -21.12 31.81 26.02
CA ILE A 12 -19.92 31.65 25.21
C ILE A 12 -20.27 30.53 24.22
N PHE A 13 -20.74 30.92 23.05
CA PHE A 13 -20.72 30.05 21.89
C PHE A 13 -19.25 29.73 21.62
N ASN A 14 -18.78 28.62 22.17
CA ASN A 14 -17.71 27.86 21.56
C ASN A 14 -18.24 27.42 20.19
N ALA A 15 -18.10 28.32 19.21
CA ALA A 15 -18.00 27.95 17.82
C ALA A 15 -16.73 27.11 17.72
N VAL A 16 -16.87 25.82 18.07
CA VAL A 16 -16.01 24.79 17.52
C VAL A 16 -16.28 24.88 16.02
N THR A 17 -15.44 25.65 15.33
CA THR A 17 -15.19 25.45 13.92
C THR A 17 -14.68 24.03 13.83
N VAL A 18 -15.61 23.09 13.67
CA VAL A 18 -15.36 21.83 12.99
C VAL A 18 -14.79 22.27 11.66
N ALA A 19 -13.47 22.30 11.57
CA ALA A 19 -12.79 22.54 10.32
C ALA A 19 -13.36 21.48 9.38
N ALA A 20 -14.09 21.91 8.36
CA ALA A 20 -14.66 20.99 7.40
C ALA A 20 -13.48 20.21 6.84
N ASP A 21 -13.51 18.90 7.07
CA ASP A 21 -12.44 17.97 6.73
C ASP A 21 -12.03 18.26 5.28
N PRO A 22 -10.80 18.78 5.03
CA PRO A 22 -10.52 19.47 3.77
C PRO A 22 -10.71 18.50 2.63
N ALA A 23 -11.68 18.82 1.75
CA ALA A 23 -12.05 17.95 0.65
C ALA A 23 -10.79 17.61 -0.16
N LEU A 24 -10.57 16.31 -0.37
CA LEU A 24 -9.40 15.78 -1.06
C LEU A 24 -9.16 16.53 -2.37
N SER A 25 -7.92 16.98 -2.59
CA SER A 25 -7.63 17.71 -3.81
C SER A 25 -7.75 16.77 -5.02
N SER A 26 -8.12 17.32 -6.18
CA SER A 26 -8.15 16.56 -7.43
C SER A 26 -6.79 16.00 -7.84
N SER A 27 -5.70 16.59 -7.32
CA SER A 27 -4.33 16.04 -7.43
C SER A 27 -4.18 14.77 -6.60
N ASP A 28 -4.65 14.76 -5.35
CA ASP A 28 -4.56 13.61 -4.44
C ASP A 28 -5.37 12.43 -4.96
N GLU A 29 -6.57 12.68 -5.46
CA GLU A 29 -7.41 11.63 -6.08
C GLU A 29 -6.73 11.02 -7.31
N LYS A 30 -6.15 11.85 -8.18
CA LYS A 30 -5.39 11.39 -9.37
C LYS A 30 -4.14 10.59 -8.98
N ASN A 31 -3.41 11.02 -7.96
CA ASN A 31 -2.23 10.32 -7.44
C ASN A 31 -2.62 8.94 -6.88
N TYR A 32 -3.69 8.88 -6.08
CA TYR A 32 -4.22 7.63 -5.53
C TYR A 32 -4.70 6.66 -6.62
N GLN A 33 -5.47 7.14 -7.61
CA GLN A 33 -5.86 6.34 -8.77
C GLN A 33 -4.65 5.81 -9.57
N THR A 34 -3.54 6.54 -9.59
CA THR A 34 -2.29 6.12 -10.24
C THR A 34 -1.61 4.99 -9.46
N MET A 35 -1.62 5.05 -8.13
CA MET A 35 -1.12 3.99 -7.24
C MET A 35 -1.99 2.74 -7.27
N GLN A 36 -3.32 2.89 -7.28
CA GLN A 36 -4.26 1.78 -7.50
C GLN A 36 -3.97 1.05 -8.81
N LYS A 37 -3.85 1.80 -9.92
CA LYS A 37 -3.53 1.24 -11.25
C LYS A 37 -2.20 0.49 -11.27
N ALA A 38 -1.20 0.93 -10.50
CA ALA A 38 0.07 0.23 -10.37
C ALA A 38 -0.09 -1.15 -9.72
N LEU A 39 -0.85 -1.23 -8.61
CA LEU A 39 -1.10 -2.51 -7.93
C LEU A 39 -2.00 -3.45 -8.75
N TYR A 40 -3.01 -2.94 -9.46
CA TYR A 40 -3.77 -3.72 -10.42
C TYR A 40 -2.91 -4.22 -11.60
N GLY A 41 -1.97 -3.40 -12.07
CA GLY A 41 -0.99 -3.81 -13.08
C GLY A 41 -0.09 -4.96 -12.59
N ILE A 42 0.41 -4.87 -11.35
CA ILE A 42 1.19 -5.94 -10.71
C ILE A 42 0.36 -7.22 -10.62
N LEU A 43 -0.87 -7.13 -10.11
CA LEU A 43 -1.76 -8.29 -9.99
C LEU A 43 -2.05 -8.93 -11.36
N GLY A 44 -2.39 -8.13 -12.39
CA GLY A 44 -2.64 -8.63 -13.74
C GLY A 44 -1.43 -9.33 -14.36
N SER A 45 -0.24 -8.73 -14.26
CA SER A 45 0.99 -9.36 -14.76
C SER A 45 1.42 -10.60 -13.97
N LEU A 46 1.05 -10.72 -12.69
CA LEU A 46 1.21 -11.97 -11.93
C LEU A 46 0.18 -13.02 -12.37
N GLN A 47 -1.07 -12.64 -12.62
CA GLN A 47 -2.11 -13.53 -13.17
C GLN A 47 -1.71 -14.07 -14.55
N GLU A 48 -1.13 -13.24 -15.43
CA GLU A 48 -0.57 -13.67 -16.72
C GLU A 48 0.57 -14.69 -16.56
N ALA A 49 1.44 -14.52 -15.55
CA ALA A 49 2.56 -15.42 -15.29
C ALA A 49 2.19 -16.71 -14.52
N ARG A 50 0.91 -16.95 -14.21
CA ARG A 50 0.49 -18.07 -13.34
C ARG A 50 0.76 -19.46 -13.90
N GLU A 51 0.84 -19.59 -15.22
CA GLU A 51 1.15 -20.85 -15.91
C GLU A 51 2.67 -21.12 -15.96
N GLU A 52 3.50 -20.08 -15.82
CA GLU A 52 4.96 -20.18 -15.73
C GLU A 52 5.42 -20.67 -14.33
N PHE A 53 4.69 -20.31 -13.26
CA PHE A 53 5.14 -20.49 -11.86
C PHE A 53 4.08 -21.12 -10.95
N PRO A 54 4.31 -22.32 -10.38
CA PRO A 54 3.34 -22.98 -9.51
C PRO A 54 3.05 -22.19 -8.24
N GLN A 55 3.95 -21.32 -7.78
CA GLN A 55 3.75 -20.39 -6.65
C GLN A 55 2.52 -19.49 -6.85
N LEU A 56 2.12 -19.20 -8.09
CA LEU A 56 0.98 -18.35 -8.43
C LEU A 56 -0.33 -19.13 -8.63
N ALA A 57 -0.36 -20.44 -8.38
CA ALA A 57 -1.60 -21.21 -8.50
C ALA A 57 -2.65 -20.71 -7.49
N GLY A 58 -3.73 -20.10 -8.00
CA GLY A 58 -4.77 -19.44 -7.20
C GLY A 58 -4.61 -17.92 -7.04
N ILE A 59 -3.64 -17.28 -7.72
CA ILE A 59 -3.46 -15.81 -7.74
C ILE A 59 -4.73 -15.03 -8.15
N ASP A 60 -5.65 -15.68 -8.87
CA ASP A 60 -6.95 -15.12 -9.27
C ASP A 60 -7.86 -14.74 -8.07
N SER A 61 -7.60 -15.27 -6.86
CA SER A 61 -8.31 -14.89 -5.63
C SER A 61 -7.62 -13.78 -4.82
N ALA A 62 -6.44 -13.32 -5.25
CA ALA A 62 -5.75 -12.21 -4.60
C ALA A 62 -6.54 -10.91 -4.76
N THR A 63 -6.54 -10.08 -3.71
CA THR A 63 -7.30 -8.83 -3.67
C THR A 63 -6.41 -7.66 -3.27
N ILE A 64 -6.79 -6.46 -3.72
CA ILE A 64 -6.14 -5.22 -3.34
C ILE A 64 -7.00 -4.56 -2.25
N LYS A 65 -6.45 -4.48 -1.04
CA LYS A 65 -7.07 -3.80 0.10
C LYS A 65 -6.83 -2.30 -0.02
N MET A 66 -7.84 -1.51 0.32
CA MET A 66 -7.84 -0.05 0.22
C MET A 66 -8.50 0.52 1.48
N ASP A 67 -7.78 1.35 2.23
CA ASP A 67 -8.33 2.04 3.41
C ASP A 67 -8.93 3.41 3.06
N GLY A 68 -8.81 3.82 1.79
CA GLY A 68 -9.31 5.11 1.30
C GLY A 68 -8.41 6.29 1.66
N LEU A 69 -8.60 7.40 0.94
CA LEU A 69 -7.72 8.58 1.03
C LEU A 69 -7.85 9.40 2.33
N ARG A 70 -8.89 9.19 3.14
CA ARG A 70 -9.11 9.94 4.39
C ARG A 70 -8.18 9.48 5.51
N ASP A 71 -7.91 8.18 5.58
CA ASP A 71 -7.11 7.55 6.62
C ASP A 71 -5.70 7.19 6.09
N ALA A 72 -4.97 8.22 5.63
CA ALA A 72 -3.61 8.15 5.08
C ALA A 72 -3.43 7.31 3.79
N GLY A 73 -4.52 7.02 3.06
CA GLY A 73 -4.45 6.54 1.67
C GLY A 73 -3.60 5.30 1.44
N ARG A 74 -3.73 4.31 2.32
CA ARG A 74 -3.05 3.02 2.16
C ARG A 74 -3.75 2.15 1.11
N ILE A 75 -2.95 1.52 0.25
CA ILE A 75 -3.37 0.52 -0.73
C ILE A 75 -2.39 -0.65 -0.67
N ARG A 76 -2.89 -1.88 -0.69
CA ARG A 76 -2.06 -3.08 -0.49
C ARG A 76 -2.52 -4.27 -1.31
N LEU A 77 -1.62 -4.83 -2.10
CA LEU A 77 -1.73 -6.17 -2.65
C LEU A 77 -1.15 -7.18 -1.64
N ASP A 78 -1.92 -8.18 -1.28
CA ASP A 78 -1.49 -9.37 -0.53
C ASP A 78 -1.77 -10.63 -1.36
N TYR A 79 -0.79 -11.51 -1.47
CA TYR A 79 -0.99 -12.88 -1.94
C TYR A 79 -0.06 -13.85 -1.20
N GLU A 80 -0.65 -14.83 -0.53
CA GLU A 80 0.07 -15.90 0.16
C GLU A 80 -0.41 -17.25 -0.36
N LYS A 81 0.52 -18.19 -0.53
CA LYS A 81 0.23 -19.57 -0.95
C LYS A 81 1.17 -20.55 -0.25
N GLY A 82 0.63 -21.71 0.13
CA GLY A 82 1.40 -22.82 0.66
C GLY A 82 1.55 -22.74 2.18
N VAL A 83 2.57 -23.42 2.70
CA VAL A 83 2.83 -23.50 4.15
C VAL A 83 4.23 -23.01 4.42
N LEU A 84 4.35 -22.09 5.37
CA LEU A 84 5.63 -21.68 5.94
C LEU A 84 6.18 -22.83 6.79
N LYS A 85 7.38 -23.30 6.46
CA LYS A 85 8.16 -24.29 7.19
C LYS A 85 9.21 -23.57 8.02
N GLU A 86 9.30 -23.93 9.30
CA GLU A 86 10.47 -23.59 10.11
C GLU A 86 11.57 -24.64 9.86
N ASP A 87 12.73 -24.22 9.38
CA ASP A 87 13.93 -25.06 9.32
C ASP A 87 15.11 -24.43 10.11
N MET A 88 16.28 -25.08 10.10
CA MET A 88 17.44 -24.59 10.88
C MET A 88 18.14 -23.35 10.27
N ALA A 89 17.85 -22.99 9.02
CA ALA A 89 18.29 -21.75 8.38
C ALA A 89 17.24 -20.62 8.54
N GLY A 90 15.96 -20.97 8.69
CA GLY A 90 14.90 -20.06 9.11
C GLY A 90 13.51 -20.42 8.56
N PRO A 91 12.54 -19.51 8.65
CA PRO A 91 11.23 -19.69 8.05
C PRO A 91 11.29 -19.59 6.51
N THR A 92 11.07 -20.71 5.82
CA THR A 92 11.06 -20.84 4.36
C THR A 92 9.75 -21.46 3.87
N PHE A 93 9.35 -21.25 2.61
CA PHE A 93 8.14 -21.88 2.10
C PHE A 93 8.34 -23.34 1.68
N ALA A 94 7.29 -24.14 1.80
CA ALA A 94 7.18 -25.39 1.05
C ALA A 94 7.28 -25.14 -0.48
N GLU A 95 7.66 -26.17 -1.24
CA GLU A 95 7.73 -26.09 -2.70
C GLU A 95 6.39 -25.62 -3.31
N GLY A 96 6.47 -24.67 -4.22
CA GLY A 96 5.30 -24.00 -4.81
C GLY A 96 4.55 -23.07 -3.83
N GLY A 97 5.18 -22.63 -2.75
CA GLY A 97 4.64 -21.65 -1.79
C GLY A 97 5.34 -20.29 -1.85
N CYS A 98 4.62 -19.22 -1.52
CA CYS A 98 5.16 -17.86 -1.50
C CYS A 98 4.32 -16.89 -0.65
N ASP A 99 4.91 -15.74 -0.34
CA ASP A 99 4.26 -14.56 0.22
C ASP A 99 4.71 -13.33 -0.60
N ILE A 100 3.75 -12.64 -1.21
CA ILE A 100 3.90 -11.40 -1.97
C ILE A 100 3.11 -10.31 -1.27
N VAL A 101 3.81 -9.26 -0.82
CA VAL A 101 3.19 -8.03 -0.32
C VAL A 101 3.72 -6.86 -1.13
N VAL A 102 2.82 -6.02 -1.64
CA VAL A 102 3.17 -4.69 -2.14
C VAL A 102 2.20 -3.68 -1.54
N GLN A 103 2.72 -2.78 -0.70
CA GLN A 103 1.94 -1.74 -0.03
C GLN A 103 2.44 -0.36 -0.45
N ILE A 104 1.50 0.53 -0.73
CA ILE A 104 1.73 1.94 -1.05
C ILE A 104 0.90 2.78 -0.07
N GLU A 105 1.46 3.87 0.42
CA GLU A 105 0.82 4.77 1.39
C GLU A 105 1.03 6.22 0.95
N TYR A 106 -0.05 7.01 0.95
CA TYR A 106 -0.05 8.37 0.41
C TYR A 106 -1.17 9.23 1.02
N PRO A 107 -0.85 10.44 1.54
CA PRO A 107 0.49 10.95 1.76
C PRO A 107 1.21 10.14 2.84
N ALA A 108 2.54 9.99 2.70
CA ALA A 108 3.39 9.32 3.68
C ALA A 108 4.55 10.22 4.11
N THR A 109 5.10 9.93 5.27
CA THR A 109 6.19 10.67 5.92
C THR A 109 7.36 9.74 6.25
N GLN A 110 8.48 10.33 6.66
CA GLN A 110 9.63 9.58 7.16
C GLN A 110 9.29 8.77 8.44
N ALA A 111 8.38 9.26 9.29
CA ALA A 111 7.96 8.56 10.50
C ALA A 111 7.23 7.24 10.18
N ASP A 112 6.49 7.16 9.07
CA ASP A 112 5.78 5.94 8.65
C ASP A 112 6.75 4.81 8.25
N ILE A 113 7.91 5.18 7.70
CA ILE A 113 9.03 4.25 7.45
C ILE A 113 9.65 3.79 8.78
N GLU A 114 9.97 4.75 9.67
CA GLU A 114 10.67 4.52 10.93
C GLU A 114 9.85 3.72 11.95
N MET A 115 8.52 3.81 11.91
CA MET A 115 7.62 2.96 12.69
C MET A 115 7.63 1.49 12.26
N ARG A 116 8.16 1.17 11.06
CA ARG A 116 8.09 -0.17 10.46
C ARG A 116 9.48 -0.68 10.01
N PRO A 117 10.54 -0.62 10.85
CA PRO A 117 11.92 -0.79 10.40
C PRO A 117 12.27 -2.22 9.93
N ARG A 118 11.40 -3.20 10.19
CA ARG A 118 11.51 -4.57 9.67
C ARG A 118 10.95 -4.74 8.25
N LEU A 119 10.19 -3.76 7.77
CA LEU A 119 9.69 -3.69 6.41
C LEU A 119 10.51 -2.60 5.73
N ASN A 120 11.44 -2.97 4.84
CA ASN A 120 12.37 -2.05 4.17
C ASN A 120 11.63 -1.10 3.21
N GLY A 121 10.99 -0.08 3.78
CA GLY A 121 10.21 0.91 3.06
C GLY A 121 11.08 1.96 2.40
N ILE A 122 10.64 2.46 1.26
CA ILE A 122 11.30 3.54 0.54
C ILE A 122 10.31 4.70 0.39
N LEU A 123 10.71 5.87 0.88
CA LEU A 123 9.95 7.12 0.73
C LEU A 123 10.36 7.83 -0.57
N PHE A 124 9.37 8.31 -1.31
CA PHE A 124 9.56 9.03 -2.57
C PHE A 124 8.83 10.38 -2.52
N SER A 125 9.57 11.48 -2.61
CA SER A 125 8.98 12.82 -2.66
C SER A 125 8.38 13.12 -4.04
N LEU A 126 7.20 13.74 -4.04
CA LEU A 126 6.54 14.33 -5.21
C LEU A 126 6.93 15.81 -5.34
N ASP A 127 6.35 16.49 -6.32
CA ASP A 127 6.69 17.90 -6.62
C ASP A 127 5.84 18.90 -5.82
N ASP A 128 4.77 18.45 -5.16
CA ASP A 128 3.86 19.22 -4.30
C ASP A 128 4.19 19.08 -2.80
N GLU A 129 5.48 18.88 -2.47
CA GLU A 129 6.04 18.63 -1.13
C GLU A 129 5.53 17.37 -0.39
N LYS A 130 4.50 16.70 -0.91
CA LYS A 130 4.03 15.40 -0.42
C LYS A 130 5.02 14.30 -0.79
N SER A 131 4.92 13.18 -0.10
CA SER A 131 5.64 11.95 -0.43
C SER A 131 4.70 10.75 -0.42
N TYR A 132 5.10 9.67 -1.09
CA TYR A 132 4.48 8.36 -0.94
C TYR A 132 5.53 7.35 -0.49
N ALA A 133 5.11 6.36 0.30
CA ALA A 133 5.96 5.27 0.75
C ALA A 133 5.61 3.97 0.02
N VAL A 134 6.61 3.15 -0.26
CA VAL A 134 6.43 1.80 -0.82
C VAL A 134 7.15 0.78 0.04
N TRP A 135 6.43 -0.30 0.38
CA TRP A 135 7.00 -1.53 0.91
C TRP A 135 6.71 -2.66 -0.06
N SER A 136 7.74 -3.46 -0.37
CA SER A 136 7.61 -4.63 -1.24
C SER A 136 8.35 -5.81 -0.63
N LEU A 137 7.71 -6.98 -0.68
CA LEU A 137 8.24 -8.24 -0.17
C LEU A 137 7.88 -9.37 -1.13
N VAL A 138 8.87 -10.20 -1.45
CA VAL A 138 8.67 -11.49 -2.12
C VAL A 138 9.46 -12.55 -1.36
N ARG A 139 8.73 -13.44 -0.68
CA ARG A 139 9.23 -14.65 -0.01
C ARG A 139 8.74 -15.88 -0.75
N VAL A 140 9.58 -16.89 -0.80
CA VAL A 140 9.50 -18.06 -1.67
C VAL A 140 10.28 -19.20 -1.01
N GLU A 141 10.21 -20.40 -1.58
CA GLU A 141 11.15 -21.47 -1.24
C GLU A 141 12.57 -21.18 -1.77
N GLU A 142 13.61 -21.75 -1.16
CA GLU A 142 15.01 -21.42 -1.50
C GLU A 142 15.60 -22.22 -2.69
N ASN A 143 14.79 -23.02 -3.39
CA ASN A 143 15.23 -23.79 -4.55
C ASN A 143 15.34 -22.93 -5.84
N GLU A 144 15.86 -23.49 -6.92
CA GLU A 144 16.03 -22.76 -8.19
C GLU A 144 14.70 -22.26 -8.80
N GLY A 145 13.60 -22.99 -8.59
CA GLY A 145 12.25 -22.57 -8.99
C GLY A 145 11.79 -21.31 -8.23
N GLY A 146 11.96 -21.30 -6.91
CA GLY A 146 11.66 -20.15 -6.05
C GLY A 146 12.54 -18.93 -6.39
N LYS A 147 13.84 -19.14 -6.68
CA LYS A 147 14.74 -18.08 -7.16
C LYS A 147 14.28 -17.47 -8.49
N ALA A 148 13.94 -18.31 -9.48
CA ALA A 148 13.44 -17.88 -10.77
C ALA A 148 12.12 -17.11 -10.63
N PHE A 149 11.18 -17.64 -9.85
CA PHE A 149 9.91 -16.99 -9.54
C PHE A 149 10.11 -15.63 -8.85
N LYS A 150 10.98 -15.55 -7.83
CA LYS A 150 11.29 -14.29 -7.13
C LYS A 150 11.90 -13.26 -8.06
N ALA A 151 12.78 -13.65 -8.98
CA ALA A 151 13.33 -12.76 -10.00
C ALA A 151 12.22 -12.22 -10.94
N ARG A 152 11.29 -13.08 -11.38
CA ARG A 152 10.14 -12.68 -12.21
C ARG A 152 9.21 -11.73 -11.47
N ALA A 153 8.79 -12.07 -10.26
CA ALA A 153 7.89 -11.25 -9.44
C ALA A 153 8.51 -9.88 -9.13
N ASN A 154 9.78 -9.83 -8.71
CA ASN A 154 10.50 -8.56 -8.49
C ASN A 154 10.58 -7.71 -9.77
N THR A 155 10.72 -8.33 -10.94
CA THR A 155 10.74 -7.63 -12.24
C THR A 155 9.38 -7.00 -12.55
N ILE A 156 8.29 -7.76 -12.38
CA ILE A 156 6.91 -7.27 -12.55
C ILE A 156 6.62 -6.10 -11.60
N ILE A 157 6.92 -6.28 -10.31
CA ILE A 157 6.70 -5.25 -9.28
C ILE A 157 7.50 -3.98 -9.59
N SER A 158 8.80 -4.13 -9.89
CA SER A 158 9.67 -3.00 -10.21
C SER A 158 9.24 -2.24 -11.48
N TYR A 159 8.73 -2.94 -12.50
CA TYR A 159 8.24 -2.33 -13.73
C TYR A 159 7.04 -1.41 -13.45
N HIS A 160 6.00 -1.92 -12.80
CA HIS A 160 4.78 -1.15 -12.52
C HIS A 160 5.04 0.00 -11.52
N LEU A 161 5.88 -0.21 -10.49
CA LEU A 161 6.28 0.86 -9.56
C LEU A 161 7.08 1.98 -10.25
N ARG A 162 7.93 1.66 -11.24
CA ARG A 162 8.64 2.67 -12.03
C ARG A 162 7.70 3.47 -12.93
N LEU A 163 6.74 2.80 -13.60
CA LEU A 163 5.70 3.48 -14.38
C LEU A 163 4.84 4.39 -13.51
N MET A 164 4.48 3.93 -12.31
CA MET A 164 3.76 4.73 -11.32
C MET A 164 4.55 5.97 -10.92
N HIS A 165 5.82 5.82 -10.51
CA HIS A 165 6.68 6.95 -10.15
C HIS A 165 6.78 7.96 -11.30
N ALA A 166 6.99 7.48 -12.52
CA ALA A 166 7.07 8.33 -13.71
C ALA A 166 5.76 9.08 -14.01
N LYS A 167 4.59 8.47 -13.78
CA LYS A 167 3.28 9.14 -13.90
C LYS A 167 3.06 10.18 -12.79
N LEU A 168 3.39 9.85 -11.55
CA LEU A 168 3.27 10.76 -10.40
C LEU A 168 4.20 11.99 -10.54
N LYS A 169 5.38 11.82 -11.13
CA LYS A 169 6.33 12.90 -11.50
C LYS A 169 6.03 13.58 -12.84
N GLY A 170 4.92 13.26 -13.51
CA GLY A 170 4.56 13.85 -14.80
C GLY A 170 5.52 13.56 -15.97
N ILE A 171 6.49 12.64 -15.80
CA ILE A 171 7.48 12.24 -16.81
C ILE A 171 6.78 11.52 -17.98
N ILE A 172 5.72 10.76 -17.68
CA ILE A 172 4.87 10.09 -18.68
C ILE A 172 3.39 10.36 -18.39
N LYS A 173 2.55 10.30 -19.43
CA LYS A 173 1.10 10.53 -19.35
C LYS A 173 0.34 9.24 -19.01
#